data_AF-A0A9D5U1T0-F1
#
_entry.id   AF-A0A9D5U1T0-F1
#
_cell.length_a   1.000
_cell.length_b   1.000
_cell.length_c   1.000
_cell.angle_alpha   90.00
_cell.angle_beta   90.00
_cell.angle_gamma   90.00
#
_symmetry.space_group_name_H-M   'P 1'
#
loop_
_entity.id
_entity.type
_entity.pdbx_description
1 polymer ?
#
loop_
_entity_poly.entity_id
_entity_poly.type
_entity_poly.pdbx_seq_one_letter_code
_entity_poly.pdbx_strand_id
1 'polypeptide(L)'
;MDGGYANLEEITKASEAPHPCRVYAPVRKGDHADKQAGAYTPKQSDSAAVAEWRVRMSTAEAQAIYREGAAVAEWANALARNRGLQRFWVRGLKKVRAVLLLFALAHNLMRVVALRTTAAARAA
;
A
#
# COMPACT_ATOMS: atom_id res chain seq x y z
N MET A 1 9.40 -2.78 -7.55
CA MET A 1 9.02 -2.06 -6.31
C MET A 1 9.58 -2.92 -5.19
N ASP A 2 10.35 -2.34 -4.26
CA ASP A 2 10.99 -3.11 -3.20
C ASP A 2 10.00 -3.28 -2.03
N GLY A 3 9.12 -4.28 -2.14
CA GLY A 3 8.02 -4.53 -1.21
C GLY A 3 8.43 -5.21 0.11
N GLY A 4 9.73 -5.37 0.36
CA GLY A 4 10.25 -6.19 1.46
C GLY A 4 10.64 -5.44 2.73
N TYR A 5 10.73 -4.09 2.70
CA TYR A 5 11.36 -3.34 3.78
C TYR A 5 10.42 -2.28 4.38
N ALA A 6 10.01 -2.51 5.63
CA ALA A 6 9.36 -1.51 6.47
C ALA A 6 10.43 -0.69 7.21
N ASN A 7 10.48 0.62 6.97
CA ASN A 7 11.34 1.55 7.72
C ASN A 7 10.60 2.05 8.98
N LEU A 8 11.19 1.82 10.16
CA LEU A 8 10.58 2.17 11.45
C LEU A 8 10.42 3.68 11.63
N GLU A 9 11.35 4.47 11.10
CA GLU A 9 11.28 5.92 11.15
C GLU A 9 10.12 6.44 10.28
N GLU A 10 9.91 5.83 9.11
CA GLU A 10 8.79 6.19 8.23
C GLU A 10 7.44 5.80 8.81
N ILE A 11 7.35 4.67 9.51
CA ILE A 11 6.13 4.28 10.25
C ILE A 11 5.79 5.33 11.31
N THR A 12 6.80 5.80 12.05
CA THR A 12 6.62 6.83 13.08
C THR A 12 6.18 8.15 12.45
N LYS A 13 6.89 8.62 11.41
CA LYS A 13 6.53 9.85 10.67
C LYS A 13 5.13 9.79 10.08
N ALA A 14 4.74 8.64 9.51
CA ALA A 14 3.40 8.46 8.95
C ALA A 14 2.31 8.53 10.03
N SER A 15 2.58 8.07 11.25
CA SER A 15 1.66 8.17 12.38
C SER A 15 1.57 9.56 12.99
N GLU A 16 2.60 10.38 12.85
CA GLU A 16 2.69 11.74 13.41
C GLU A 16 2.33 12.84 12.39
N ALA A 17 2.14 12.48 11.13
CA ALA A 17 1.76 13.41 10.09
C ALA A 17 0.42 14.11 10.40
N PRO A 18 0.17 15.32 9.85
CA PRO A 18 -1.10 16.03 10.06
C PRO A 18 -2.34 15.21 9.69
N HIS A 19 -2.18 14.22 8.80
CA HIS A 19 -3.18 13.22 8.46
C HIS A 19 -2.54 11.84 8.75
N PRO A 20 -2.71 11.32 9.97
CA PRO A 20 -1.98 10.15 10.42
C PRO A 20 -2.42 8.91 9.63
N CYS A 21 -1.44 8.15 9.15
CA CYS A 21 -1.65 6.97 8.35
C CYS A 21 -1.26 5.71 9.11
N ARG A 22 -2.19 4.77 9.21
CA ARG A 22 -1.94 3.45 9.81
C ARG A 22 -1.26 2.55 8.78
N VAL A 23 0.04 2.30 8.97
CA VAL A 23 0.85 1.54 8.01
C VAL A 23 0.58 0.03 8.12
N TYR A 24 0.38 -0.62 6.97
CA TYR A 24 0.38 -2.08 6.84
C TYR A 24 1.56 -2.46 5.94
N ALA A 25 2.56 -3.09 6.52
CA ALA A 25 3.80 -3.50 5.87
C ALA A 25 4.38 -4.71 6.61
N PRO A 26 5.08 -5.63 5.93
CA PRO A 26 5.58 -6.84 6.55
C PRO A 26 6.63 -6.50 7.60
N VAL A 27 6.58 -7.20 8.73
CA VAL A 27 7.62 -7.10 9.76
C VAL A 27 8.82 -7.92 9.28
N ARG A 28 10.01 -7.33 9.33
CA ARG A 28 11.24 -8.04 9.02
C ARG A 28 11.45 -9.18 10.02
N LYS A 29 11.37 -10.41 9.52
CA LYS A 29 11.71 -11.62 10.25
C LYS A 29 13.22 -11.82 10.23
N GLY A 30 13.80 -12.20 11.37
CA GLY A 30 15.21 -12.61 11.39
C GLY A 30 15.42 -13.99 10.78
N ASP A 31 16.67 -14.33 10.47
CA ASP A 31 16.99 -15.59 9.78
C ASP A 31 16.78 -16.84 10.68
N HIS A 32 16.75 -16.66 12.00
CA HIS A 32 16.60 -17.73 12.99
C HIS A 32 15.21 -17.73 13.65
N ALA A 33 14.71 -18.92 14.02
CA ALA A 33 13.35 -19.12 14.52
C ALA A 33 13.02 -18.29 15.78
N ASP A 34 13.99 -18.11 16.68
CA ASP A 34 13.89 -17.24 17.86
C ASP A 34 13.67 -15.77 17.46
N LYS A 35 14.42 -15.29 16.47
CA LYS A 35 14.30 -13.93 15.92
C LYS A 35 13.03 -13.75 15.10
N GLN A 36 12.48 -14.82 14.52
CA GLN A 36 11.18 -14.79 13.85
C GLN A 36 10.03 -14.65 14.86
N ALA A 37 10.08 -15.42 15.96
CA ALA A 37 9.09 -15.34 17.02
C ALA A 37 9.09 -13.96 17.70
N GLY A 38 10.26 -13.38 17.96
CA GLY A 38 10.40 -12.04 18.55
C GLY A 38 10.12 -10.87 17.60
N ALA A 39 9.88 -11.10 16.30
CA ALA A 39 9.73 -10.02 15.33
C ALA A 39 8.49 -9.14 15.60
N TYR A 40 7.40 -9.78 16.05
CA TYR A 40 6.11 -9.15 16.35
C TYR A 40 6.03 -8.56 17.76
N THR A 41 7.03 -8.82 18.60
CA THR A 41 7.08 -8.31 19.96
C THR A 41 7.62 -6.88 19.95
N PRO A 42 6.93 -5.91 20.60
CA PRO A 42 7.46 -4.58 20.82
C PRO A 42 8.83 -4.60 21.49
N LYS A 43 9.71 -3.70 21.08
CA LYS A 43 11.04 -3.50 21.65
C LYS A 43 11.10 -2.22 22.45
N GLN A 44 12.00 -2.16 23.43
CA GLN A 44 12.18 -0.96 24.26
C GLN A 44 12.58 0.28 23.46
N SER A 45 13.25 0.11 22.32
CA SER A 45 13.66 1.19 21.42
C SER A 45 12.58 1.59 20.41
N ASP A 46 11.43 0.89 20.36
CA ASP A 46 10.37 1.21 19.41
C ASP A 46 9.60 2.46 19.86
N SER A 47 9.20 3.29 18.90
CA SER A 47 8.17 4.29 19.15
C SER A 47 6.82 3.62 19.43
N ALA A 48 5.88 4.34 20.04
CA ALA A 48 4.53 3.82 20.28
C ALA A 48 3.86 3.31 18.99
N ALA A 49 4.03 4.04 17.89
CA ALA A 49 3.49 3.67 16.57
C ALA A 49 4.11 2.37 16.03
N VAL A 50 5.42 2.17 16.22
CA VAL A 50 6.12 0.96 15.78
C VAL A 50 5.72 -0.25 16.63
N ALA A 51 5.63 -0.08 17.95
CA ALA A 51 5.16 -1.11 18.86
C ALA A 51 3.75 -1.61 18.48
N GLU A 52 2.82 -0.68 18.25
CA GLU A 52 1.46 -1.02 17.80
C GLU A 52 1.48 -1.72 16.43
N TRP A 53 2.29 -1.23 15.49
CA TRP A 53 2.44 -1.85 14.17
C TRP A 53 2.93 -3.30 14.24
N ARG A 54 3.92 -3.61 15.09
CA ARG A 54 4.42 -5.00 15.27
C ARG A 54 3.32 -5.93 15.77
N VAL A 55 2.58 -5.51 16.79
CA VAL A 55 1.47 -6.28 17.35
C VAL A 55 0.38 -6.46 16.30
N ARG A 56 0.02 -5.40 15.56
CA ARG A 56 -0.97 -5.47 14.48
C ARG A 56 -0.58 -6.50 13.42
N MET A 57 0.65 -6.43 12.92
CA MET A 57 1.14 -7.34 11.87
C MET A 57 1.33 -8.79 12.33
N SER A 58 1.21 -9.09 13.63
CA SER A 58 1.16 -10.47 14.14
C SER A 58 -0.14 -11.18 13.76
N THR A 59 -1.20 -10.42 13.50
CA THR A 59 -2.53 -10.97 13.22
C THR A 59 -2.67 -11.43 11.76
N ALA A 60 -3.41 -12.51 11.54
CA ALA A 60 -3.72 -13.00 10.20
C ALA A 60 -4.54 -11.97 9.39
N GLU A 61 -5.42 -11.21 10.06
CA GLU A 61 -6.24 -10.16 9.48
C GLU A 61 -5.37 -9.02 8.92
N ALA A 62 -4.45 -8.45 9.70
CA ALA A 62 -3.58 -7.38 9.21
C ALA A 62 -2.69 -7.85 8.05
N GLN A 63 -2.23 -9.11 8.09
CA GLN A 63 -1.47 -9.70 6.99
C GLN A 63 -2.34 -9.89 5.74
N ALA A 64 -3.63 -10.18 5.88
CA ALA A 64 -4.58 -10.23 4.75
C ALA A 64 -4.79 -8.84 4.14
N ILE A 65 -5.03 -7.82 4.97
CA ILE A 65 -5.15 -6.43 4.52
C ILE A 65 -3.91 -5.99 3.72
N TYR A 66 -2.71 -6.32 4.20
CA TYR A 66 -1.48 -6.04 3.46
C TYR A 66 -1.45 -6.72 2.09
N ARG A 67 -1.80 -8.01 2.01
CA ARG A 67 -1.84 -8.77 0.75
C ARG A 67 -2.83 -8.18 -0.25
N GLU A 68 -4.01 -7.80 0.22
CA GLU A 68 -5.05 -7.16 -0.61
C GLU A 68 -4.61 -5.77 -1.11
N GLY A 69 -4.08 -4.95 -0.21
CA GLY A 69 -3.62 -3.59 -0.53
C GLY A 69 -2.47 -3.56 -1.54
N ALA A 70 -1.51 -4.48 -1.40
CA ALA A 70 -0.40 -4.62 -2.36
C ALA A 70 -0.93 -4.95 -3.76
N ALA A 71 -1.87 -5.91 -3.87
CA ALA A 71 -2.48 -6.26 -5.15
C ALA A 71 -3.26 -5.11 -5.79
N VAL A 72 -3.90 -4.23 -5.01
CA VAL A 72 -4.65 -3.10 -5.60
C VAL A 72 -3.73 -1.96 -6.04
N ALA A 73 -2.77 -1.58 -5.20
CA ALA A 73 -1.91 -0.42 -5.44
C ALA A 73 -0.87 -0.67 -6.55
N GLU A 74 -0.24 -1.85 -6.55
CA GLU A 74 0.77 -2.20 -7.55
C GLU A 74 0.17 -2.28 -8.95
N TRP A 75 -1.00 -2.89 -9.06
CA TRP A 75 -1.69 -3.04 -10.35
C TRP A 75 -2.17 -1.71 -10.89
N ALA A 76 -2.70 -0.82 -10.05
CA ALA A 76 -3.08 0.52 -10.48
C ALA A 76 -1.88 1.30 -11.04
N ASN A 77 -0.73 1.24 -10.37
CA ASN A 77 0.50 1.90 -10.84
C ASN A 77 1.06 1.24 -12.11
N ALA A 78 1.13 -0.09 -12.16
CA ALA A 78 1.57 -0.83 -13.35
C ALA A 78 0.70 -0.50 -14.56
N LEU A 79 -0.61 -0.43 -14.38
CA LEU A 79 -1.55 -0.09 -15.43
C LEU A 79 -1.43 1.38 -15.88
N ALA A 80 -1.18 2.31 -14.96
CA ALA A 80 -0.89 3.70 -15.31
C ALA A 80 0.37 3.80 -16.19
N ARG A 81 1.43 3.06 -15.83
CA ARG A 81 2.66 2.96 -16.62
C ARG A 81 2.42 2.33 -18.00
N ASN A 82 1.65 1.24 -18.06
CA ASN A 82 1.28 0.58 -19.32
C ASN A 82 0.41 1.48 -20.21
N ARG A 83 -0.29 2.46 -19.63
CA ARG A 83 -1.07 3.50 -20.33
C ARG A 83 -0.25 4.77 -20.60
N GLY A 84 1.07 4.70 -20.54
CA GLY A 84 1.97 5.77 -20.98
C GLY A 84 2.45 6.72 -19.88
N LEU A 85 2.09 6.52 -18.61
CA LEU A 85 2.63 7.32 -17.50
C LEU A 85 4.06 6.88 -17.15
N GLN A 86 5.01 7.15 -18.04
CA GLN A 86 6.43 6.83 -17.82
C GLN A 86 7.19 8.00 -17.17
N ARG A 87 6.82 9.24 -17.50
CA ARG A 87 7.45 10.47 -17.00
C ARG A 87 6.41 11.58 -16.89
N PHE A 88 6.61 12.49 -15.93
CA PHE A 88 5.82 13.71 -15.83
C PHE A 88 6.48 14.82 -16.64
N TRP A 89 5.76 15.38 -17.61
CA TRP A 89 6.18 16.53 -18.42
C TRP A 89 5.82 17.88 -17.80
N VAL A 90 5.13 17.84 -16.66
CA VAL A 90 4.72 19.02 -15.89
C VAL A 90 5.60 19.21 -14.67
N ARG A 91 5.79 20.45 -14.23
CA ARG A 91 6.50 20.80 -12.99
C ARG A 91 5.52 21.23 -11.90
N GLY A 92 5.80 20.81 -10.67
CA GLY A 92 5.05 21.17 -9.47
C GLY A 92 3.95 20.18 -9.08
N LEU A 93 3.79 19.96 -7.77
CA LEU A 93 2.92 18.93 -7.21
C LEU A 93 1.45 19.08 -7.62
N LYS A 94 0.95 20.32 -7.76
CA LYS A 94 -0.43 20.60 -8.20
C LYS A 94 -0.71 20.01 -9.59
N LYS A 95 0.20 20.21 -10.56
CA LYS A 95 0.03 19.72 -11.93
C LYS A 95 0.22 18.21 -12.01
N VAL A 96 1.20 17.66 -11.29
CA VAL A 96 1.41 16.20 -11.17
C VAL A 96 0.15 15.53 -10.61
N ARG A 97 -0.45 16.10 -9.56
CA ARG A 97 -1.69 15.61 -8.98
C ARG A 97 -2.84 15.63 -9.98
N ALA A 98 -2.98 16.69 -10.78
CA ALA A 98 -4.01 16.75 -11.82
C ALA A 98 -3.85 15.61 -12.86
N VAL A 99 -2.63 15.35 -13.33
CA VAL A 99 -2.35 14.22 -14.24
C VAL A 99 -2.73 12.89 -13.59
N LEU A 100 -2.32 12.66 -12.35
CA LEU A 100 -2.65 11.42 -11.62
C LEU A 100 -4.16 11.24 -11.42
N LEU A 101 -4.89 12.33 -11.15
CA LEU A 101 -6.35 12.28 -11.01
C LEU A 101 -7.03 11.90 -12.33
N LEU A 102 -6.52 12.36 -13.48
CA LEU A 102 -7.04 11.94 -14.79
C LEU A 102 -6.81 10.44 -15.04
N PHE A 103 -5.63 9.91 -14.69
CA PHE A 103 -5.36 8.47 -14.76
C PHE A 103 -6.28 7.66 -13.84
N ALA A 104 -6.51 8.14 -12.61
CA ALA A 104 -7.41 7.51 -11.66
C ALA A 104 -8.86 7.51 -12.18
N LEU A 105 -9.34 8.63 -12.73
CA LEU A 105 -10.68 8.74 -13.30
C LEU A 105 -10.86 7.80 -14.49
N ALA A 106 -9.90 7.79 -15.43
CA ALA A 106 -9.94 6.89 -16.57
C ALA A 106 -9.91 5.42 -16.14
N HIS A 107 -9.10 5.07 -15.13
CA HIS A 107 -9.09 3.72 -14.56
C HIS A 107 -10.46 3.33 -14.00
N ASN A 108 -11.06 4.18 -13.18
CA ASN A 108 -12.36 3.93 -12.55
C ASN A 108 -13.45 3.76 -13.62
N LEU A 109 -13.47 4.60 -14.65
CA LEU A 109 -14.42 4.49 -15.75
C LEU A 109 -14.30 3.14 -16.48
N MET A 110 -13.08 2.73 -16.84
CA MET A 110 -12.84 1.44 -17.50
C MET A 110 -13.24 0.25 -16.62
N ARG A 111 -13.01 0.33 -15.30
CA ARG A 111 -13.46 -0.69 -14.35
C ARG A 111 -14.97 -0.78 -14.28
N VAL A 112 -15.68 0.35 -14.25
CA VAL A 112 -17.15 0.38 -14.29
C VAL A 112 -17.67 -0.28 -15.57
N VAL A 113 -17.11 0.07 -16.74
CA VAL A 113 -17.50 -0.54 -18.02
C VAL A 113 -17.29 -2.06 -17.98
N ALA A 114 -16.10 -2.53 -17.60
CA ALA A 114 -15.79 -3.95 -17.53
C ALA A 114 -16.68 -4.73 -16.55
N LEU A 115 -17.01 -4.14 -15.39
CA LEU A 115 -17.90 -4.77 -14.42
C LEU A 115 -19.34 -4.85 -14.95
N ARG A 116 -19.82 -3.81 -15.63
CA ARG A 116 -21.16 -3.78 -16.23
C ARG A 116 -21.29 -4.78 -17.38
N THR A 117 -20.30 -4.89 -18.26
CA THR A 117 -20.31 -5.88 -19.35
C THR A 117 -20.28 -7.30 -18.80
N THR A 118 -19.46 -7.56 -17.78
CA THR A 118 -19.42 -8.87 -17.10
C THR A 118 -20.75 -9.22 -16.44
N ALA A 119 -21.39 -8.26 -15.76
CA ALA A 119 -22.69 -8.46 -15.14
C ALA A 119 -23.79 -8.74 -16.17
N ALA A 120 -23.81 -8.00 -17.28
CA ALA A 120 -24.75 -8.23 -18.37
C ALA A 120 -24.58 -9.62 -19.01
N ALA A 121 -23.33 -10.05 -19.25
CA ALA A 121 -23.04 -11.37 -19.81
C ALA A 121 -23.41 -12.53 -18.87
N ARG A 122 -23.46 -12.32 -17.54
CA ARG A 122 -23.91 -13.33 -16.57
C ARG A 122 -25.44 -13.41 -16.45
N ALA A 123 -26.14 -12.37 -16.86
CA ALA A 123 -27.60 -12.30 -16.79
C ALA A 123 -28.28 -12.79 -18.09
N ALA A 124 -27.52 -12.99 -19.16
CA ALA A 124 -27.93 -13.59 -20.42
C ALA A 124 -27.67 -15.10 -20.40
#